data_AF-B7P9V8-F1
#
_entry.id   AF-B7P9V8-F1
#
_cell.length_a   1.000
_cell.length_b   1.000
_cell.length_c   1.000
_cell.angle_alpha   90.00
_cell.angle_beta   90.00
_cell.angle_gamma   90.00
#
_symmetry.space_group_name_H-M   'P 1'
#
loop_
_entity.id
_entity.type
_entity.pdbx_description
1 polymer ?
#
loop_
_entity_poly.entity_id
_entity_poly.type
_entity_poly.pdbx_seq_one_letter_code
_entity_poly.pdbx_strand_id
1 'polypeptide(L)'
;MTSLPPGQYCHFGIVSGLKRILLRRLPSLQSVTISLNVDGLPLSKSSKEQLWPIQCLVQDTGSTKQAAPFLVGAFVGHSKPGCANSFLEPLVAELKEVLDKGISVSNKTISVTVKGIICDAPARAFIIKRKGHTGYSGC
;
A
#
# COMPACT_ATOMS: atom_id res chain seq x y z
N MET A 1 -7.48 14.89 -3.97
CA MET A 1 -8.29 13.66 -3.93
C MET A 1 -8.94 13.46 -5.29
N THR A 2 -9.02 12.24 -5.78
CA THR A 2 -9.65 11.86 -7.04
C THR A 2 -10.97 11.13 -6.78
N SER A 3 -11.96 11.32 -7.66
CA SER A 3 -13.20 10.55 -7.58
C SER A 3 -12.91 9.09 -7.91
N LEU A 4 -13.37 8.17 -7.05
CA LEU A 4 -13.28 6.73 -7.27
C LEU A 4 -14.58 6.12 -6.76
N PRO A 5 -15.57 5.81 -7.62
CA PRO A 5 -16.87 5.37 -7.14
C PRO A 5 -16.80 4.14 -6.20
N PRO A 6 -17.59 4.10 -5.11
CA PRO A 6 -18.63 5.07 -4.69
C PRO A 6 -18.12 6.15 -3.72
N GLY A 7 -16.85 6.54 -3.81
CA GLY A 7 -16.24 7.50 -2.88
C GLY A 7 -15.08 8.28 -3.50
N GLN A 8 -14.06 8.54 -2.69
CA GLN A 8 -12.91 9.35 -3.04
C GLN A 8 -11.61 8.65 -2.66
N TYR A 9 -10.59 8.85 -3.48
CA TYR A 9 -9.24 8.34 -3.25
C TYR A 9 -8.24 9.48 -3.07
N CYS A 10 -7.31 9.30 -2.15
CA CYS A 10 -6.15 10.16 -1.98
C CYS A 10 -4.89 9.33 -2.16
N HIS A 11 -4.03 9.75 -3.11
CA HIS A 11 -2.72 9.15 -3.31
C HIS A 11 -1.65 10.01 -2.64
N PHE A 12 -0.87 9.41 -1.74
CA PHE A 12 0.24 10.07 -1.05
C PHE A 12 1.60 9.77 -1.70
N GLY A 13 1.70 8.64 -2.39
CA GLY A 13 2.89 8.22 -3.14
C GLY A 13 3.89 7.41 -2.30
N ILE A 14 4.30 6.26 -2.82
CA ILE A 14 5.27 5.37 -2.19
C ILE A 14 6.68 5.97 -2.24
N VAL A 15 7.03 6.65 -3.34
CA VAL A 15 8.34 7.26 -3.53
C VAL A 15 8.61 8.31 -2.46
N SER A 16 7.64 9.20 -2.22
CA SER A 16 7.72 10.26 -1.22
C SER A 16 7.91 9.69 0.19
N GLY A 17 7.13 8.66 0.54
CA GLY A 17 7.23 8.01 1.85
C GLY A 17 8.55 7.28 2.06
N LEU A 18 9.04 6.55 1.05
CA LEU A 18 10.33 5.87 1.09
C LEU A 18 11.49 6.85 1.20
N LYS A 19 11.51 7.92 0.39
CA LYS A 19 12.53 8.97 0.50
C LYS A 19 12.59 9.56 1.91
N ARG A 20 11.45 9.88 2.51
CA ARG A 20 11.37 10.42 3.87
C ARG A 20 11.95 9.48 4.93
N ILE A 21 11.72 8.18 4.79
CA ILE A 21 12.26 7.17 5.73
C ILE A 21 13.75 6.94 5.50
N LEU A 22 14.17 6.76 4.24
CA LEU A 22 15.54 6.47 3.86
C LEU A 22 16.49 7.64 4.18
N LEU A 23 16.06 8.89 3.99
CA LEU A 23 16.82 10.08 4.41
C LEU A 23 17.15 10.09 5.91
N ARG A 24 16.29 9.47 6.75
CA ARG A 24 16.50 9.39 8.20
C ARG A 24 17.30 8.15 8.63
N ARG A 25 17.45 7.14 7.76
CA ARG A 25 17.94 5.79 8.10
C ARG A 25 19.32 5.42 7.57
N LEU A 26 20.14 6.42 7.20
CA LEU A 26 21.54 6.35 6.79
C LEU A 26 21.78 6.41 5.27
N PRO A 27 22.83 7.15 4.84
CA PRO A 27 23.24 7.27 3.44
C PRO A 27 24.03 6.06 2.90
N SER A 28 24.18 4.96 3.64
CA SER A 28 24.99 3.80 3.23
C SER A 28 24.18 2.58 2.74
N LEU A 29 22.85 2.61 2.83
CA LEU A 29 22.01 1.52 2.35
C LEU A 29 22.10 1.37 0.82
N GLN A 30 22.39 0.16 0.34
CA GLN A 30 22.35 -0.16 -1.09
C GLN A 30 21.00 -0.72 -1.54
N SER A 31 20.28 -1.37 -0.62
CA SER A 31 19.00 -2.02 -0.89
C SER A 31 18.07 -1.93 0.31
N VAL A 32 16.76 -1.87 0.05
CA VAL A 32 15.73 -1.90 1.08
C VAL A 32 14.61 -2.88 0.72
N THR A 33 14.13 -3.60 1.73
CA THR A 33 12.98 -4.50 1.59
C THR A 33 11.75 -3.82 2.18
N ILE A 34 10.63 -3.88 1.45
CA ILE A 34 9.35 -3.31 1.85
C ILE A 34 8.25 -4.36 1.94
N SER A 35 7.24 -4.10 2.76
CA SER A 35 5.97 -4.83 2.78
C SER A 35 4.83 -3.85 2.54
N LEU A 36 3.88 -4.24 1.71
CA LEU A 36 2.67 -3.48 1.47
C LEU A 36 1.54 -4.07 2.29
N ASN A 37 0.59 -3.25 2.74
CA ASN A 37 -0.62 -3.69 3.40
C ASN A 37 -1.84 -3.00 2.78
N VAL A 38 -2.89 -3.78 2.54
CA VAL A 38 -4.20 -3.28 2.10
C VAL A 38 -5.26 -3.83 3.05
N ASP A 39 -6.08 -2.94 3.57
CA ASP A 39 -7.11 -3.27 4.56
C ASP A 39 -8.42 -2.56 4.22
N GLY A 40 -9.53 -2.99 4.82
CA GLY A 40 -10.83 -2.35 4.74
C GLY A 40 -11.43 -2.25 6.13
N LEU A 41 -11.46 -1.05 6.71
CA LEU A 41 -11.97 -0.82 8.06
C LEU A 41 -13.20 0.10 8.08
N PRO A 42 -14.17 -0.14 8.97
CA PRO A 42 -15.26 0.81 9.19
C PRO A 42 -14.70 2.10 9.81
N LEU A 43 -15.09 3.26 9.28
CA LEU A 43 -14.67 4.55 9.82
C LEU A 43 -15.45 4.95 11.08
N SER A 44 -16.70 4.53 11.18
CA SER A 44 -17.54 4.78 12.34
C SER A 44 -18.52 3.63 12.56
N LYS A 45 -19.04 3.51 13.79
CA LYS A 45 -20.09 2.53 14.13
C LYS A 45 -21.47 2.94 13.60
N SER A 46 -21.67 4.22 13.30
CA SER A 46 -22.97 4.81 12.96
C SER A 46 -23.10 5.20 11.48
N SER A 47 -22.01 5.33 10.73
CA SER A 47 -22.01 5.58 9.29
C SER A 47 -21.58 4.31 8.53
N LYS A 48 -22.07 4.17 7.29
CA LYS A 48 -21.67 3.08 6.38
C LYS A 48 -20.29 3.31 5.75
N GLU A 49 -19.58 4.37 6.13
CA GLU A 49 -18.29 4.71 5.53
C GLU A 49 -17.19 3.72 5.93
N GLN A 50 -16.40 3.36 4.93
CA GLN A 50 -15.26 2.49 5.04
C GLN A 50 -14.02 3.24 4.58
N LEU A 51 -12.93 3.04 5.31
CA LEU A 51 -11.59 3.46 4.93
C LEU A 51 -10.83 2.25 4.42
N TRP A 52 -10.23 2.40 3.25
CA TRP A 52 -9.37 1.41 2.63
C TRP A 52 -7.97 1.99 2.47
N PRO A 53 -7.08 1.81 3.45
CA PRO A 53 -5.73 2.31 3.39
C PRO A 53 -4.83 1.35 2.60
N ILE A 54 -3.92 1.94 1.83
CA ILE A 54 -2.75 1.28 1.29
C ILE A 54 -1.57 1.77 2.11
N GLN A 55 -0.88 0.86 2.79
CA GLN A 55 0.25 1.18 3.66
C GLN A 55 1.52 0.50 3.15
N CYS A 56 2.66 1.11 3.45
CA CYS A 56 3.97 0.54 3.17
C CYS A 56 4.80 0.56 4.46
N LEU A 57 5.51 -0.54 4.69
CA LEU A 57 6.44 -0.73 5.79
C LEU A 57 7.83 -0.99 5.22
N VAL A 58 8.82 -0.19 5.63
CA VAL A 58 10.24 -0.50 5.40
C VAL A 58 10.67 -1.51 6.46
N GLN A 59 11.15 -2.68 6.02
CA GLN A 59 11.62 -3.72 6.91
C GLN A 59 12.92 -3.31 7.60
N ASP A 60 13.20 -3.92 8.76
CA ASP A 60 14.45 -3.67 9.47
C ASP A 60 15.63 -4.18 8.63
N THR A 61 16.62 -3.32 8.44
CA THR A 61 17.84 -3.58 7.69
C THR A 61 19.03 -3.88 8.62
N GLY A 62 18.76 -4.25 9.87
CA GLY A 62 19.74 -4.86 10.78
C GLY A 62 20.44 -3.89 11.74
N SER A 63 19.95 -2.65 11.91
CA SER A 63 20.62 -1.69 12.82
C SER A 63 19.73 -0.61 13.42
N THR A 64 18.43 -0.54 13.06
CA THR A 64 17.56 0.54 13.54
C THR A 64 16.13 0.06 13.80
N LYS A 65 15.54 0.53 14.91
CA LYS A 65 14.12 0.32 15.30
C LYS A 65 13.22 0.32 14.06
N GLN A 66 12.38 -0.68 13.87
CA GLN A 66 11.49 -0.78 12.71
C GLN A 66 10.68 0.52 12.49
N ALA A 67 10.57 0.95 11.23
CA ALA A 67 9.77 2.14 10.91
C ALA A 67 8.29 1.83 11.16
N ALA A 68 7.52 2.80 11.63
CA ALA A 68 6.07 2.67 11.55
C ALA A 68 5.65 2.61 10.08
N PRO A 69 4.62 1.82 9.72
CA PRO A 69 4.03 1.88 8.39
C PRO A 69 3.59 3.30 8.05
N PHE A 70 3.65 3.65 6.77
CA PHE A 70 3.17 4.94 6.27
C PHE A 70 2.10 4.74 5.20
N LEU A 71 1.19 5.71 5.08
CA LEU A 71 0.17 5.71 4.03
C LEU A 71 0.79 5.99 2.66
N VAL A 72 0.46 5.14 1.71
CA VAL A 72 0.72 5.32 0.27
C VAL A 72 -0.55 5.83 -0.44
N GLY A 73 -1.71 5.35 0.00
CA GLY A 73 -3.00 5.77 -0.50
C GLY A 73 -4.10 5.51 0.52
N ALA A 74 -5.22 6.20 0.38
CA ALA A 74 -6.40 5.98 1.20
C ALA A 74 -7.65 6.22 0.36
N PHE A 75 -8.56 5.26 0.37
CA PHE A 75 -9.90 5.43 -0.18
C PHE A 75 -10.92 5.57 0.95
N VAL A 76 -11.89 6.47 0.80
CA VAL A 76 -13.03 6.62 1.68
C VAL A 76 -14.32 6.61 0.87
N GLY A 77 -15.29 5.80 1.27
CA GLY A 77 -16.61 5.74 0.66
C GLY A 77 -17.58 4.85 1.43
N HIS A 78 -18.84 4.80 1.01
CA HIS A 78 -19.88 4.02 1.68
C HIS A 78 -19.74 2.49 1.55
N SER A 79 -18.79 2.03 0.74
CA SER A 79 -18.40 0.64 0.60
C SER A 79 -16.98 0.60 0.04
N LYS A 80 -16.40 -0.59 -0.12
CA LYS A 80 -15.10 -0.77 -0.79
C LYS A 80 -15.06 -0.10 -2.17
N PRO A 81 -13.86 0.24 -2.69
CA PRO A 81 -13.76 0.83 -4.03
C PRO A 81 -14.42 -0.10 -5.06
N GLY A 82 -15.17 0.48 -6.01
CA GLY A 82 -15.90 -0.32 -6.99
C GLY A 82 -14.99 -1.12 -7.94
N CYS A 83 -13.76 -0.65 -8.13
CA CYS A 83 -12.76 -1.27 -8.99
C CYS A 83 -11.41 -1.39 -8.27
N ALA A 84 -10.97 -2.62 -8.01
CA ALA A 84 -9.66 -2.87 -7.41
C ALA A 84 -8.49 -2.39 -8.29
N ASN A 85 -8.64 -2.48 -9.63
CA ASN A 85 -7.60 -2.02 -10.55
C ASN A 85 -7.40 -0.51 -10.44
N SER A 86 -8.48 0.27 -10.50
CA SER A 86 -8.41 1.74 -10.37
C SER A 86 -7.93 2.18 -8.99
N PHE A 87 -8.23 1.41 -7.94
CA PHE A 87 -7.73 1.66 -6.59
C PHE A 87 -6.21 1.43 -6.47
N LEU A 88 -5.68 0.40 -7.12
CA LEU A 88 -4.26 0.01 -7.03
C LEU A 88 -3.39 0.65 -8.11
N GLU A 89 -3.98 1.16 -9.20
CA GLU A 89 -3.27 1.68 -10.37
C GLU A 89 -2.19 2.71 -10.00
N PRO A 90 -2.46 3.74 -9.17
CA PRO A 90 -1.44 4.72 -8.80
C PRO A 90 -0.24 4.08 -8.07
N LEU A 91 -0.51 3.18 -7.11
CA LEU A 91 0.54 2.42 -6.43
C LEU A 91 1.34 1.57 -7.42
N VAL A 92 0.67 0.82 -8.30
CA VAL A 92 1.33 -0.11 -9.23
C VAL A 92 2.22 0.64 -10.22
N ALA A 93 1.78 1.80 -10.70
CA ALA A 93 2.56 2.65 -11.58
C ALA A 93 3.88 3.09 -10.90
N GLU A 94 3.80 3.63 -9.68
CA GLU A 94 5.01 4.03 -8.94
C GLU A 94 5.88 2.83 -8.54
N LEU A 95 5.26 1.72 -8.11
CA LEU A 95 5.99 0.55 -7.65
C LEU A 95 6.80 -0.10 -8.78
N LYS A 96 6.27 -0.14 -10.00
CA LYS A 96 7.01 -0.63 -11.18
C LYS A 96 8.29 0.17 -11.41
N GLU A 97 8.18 1.50 -11.41
CA GLU A 97 9.33 2.38 -11.59
C GLU A 97 10.36 2.21 -10.47
N VAL A 98 9.89 2.08 -9.22
CA VAL A 98 10.74 1.90 -8.04
C VAL A 98 11.46 0.54 -8.04
N LEU A 99 10.79 -0.52 -8.48
CA LEU A 99 11.38 -1.86 -8.54
C LEU A 99 12.40 -1.98 -9.68
N ASP A 100 12.14 -1.33 -10.81
CA ASP A 100 13.03 -1.34 -11.98
C ASP A 100 14.26 -0.45 -11.79
N LYS A 101 14.06 0.79 -11.33
CA LYS A 101 15.11 1.82 -11.30
C LYS A 101 15.69 2.07 -9.91
N GLY A 102 15.06 1.53 -8.86
CA GLY A 102 15.36 1.90 -7.48
C GLY A 102 14.90 3.31 -7.11
N ILE A 103 15.33 3.79 -5.95
CA ILE A 103 15.02 5.14 -5.46
C ILE A 103 16.30 5.93 -5.28
N SER A 104 16.37 7.10 -5.93
CA SER A 104 17.47 8.05 -5.72
C SER A 104 17.28 8.85 -4.43
N VAL A 105 18.24 8.70 -3.51
CA VAL A 105 18.35 9.41 -2.23
C VAL A 105 19.79 9.87 -2.05
N SER A 106 20.02 11.17 -1.84
CA SER A 106 21.37 11.74 -1.61
C SER A 106 22.42 11.31 -2.65
N ASN A 107 22.06 11.37 -3.94
CA ASN A 107 22.88 10.96 -5.10
C ASN A 107 23.24 9.46 -5.13
N LYS A 108 22.54 8.62 -4.38
CA LYS A 108 22.68 7.16 -4.44
C LYS A 108 21.35 6.53 -4.84
N THR A 109 21.42 5.53 -5.70
CA THR A 109 20.28 4.70 -6.06
C THR A 109 20.19 3.51 -5.11
N ILE A 110 19.09 3.41 -4.38
CA ILE A 110 18.81 2.31 -3.45
C ILE A 110 17.85 1.36 -4.13
N SER A 111 18.23 0.10 -4.28
CA SER A 111 17.35 -0.92 -4.86
C SER A 111 16.21 -1.25 -3.88
N VAL A 112 15.02 -1.51 -4.41
CA VAL A 112 13.84 -1.81 -3.60
C VAL A 112 13.36 -3.21 -3.92
N THR A 113 13.06 -4.00 -2.90
CA THR A 113 12.45 -5.33 -3.04
C THR A 113 11.15 -5.40 -2.25
N VAL A 114 10.10 -6.00 -2.81
CA VAL A 114 8.84 -6.25 -2.11
C VAL A 114 8.88 -7.65 -1.53
N LYS A 115 8.80 -7.77 -0.19
CA LYS A 115 8.70 -9.07 0.49
C LYS A 115 7.31 -9.70 0.32
N GLY A 116 6.28 -8.86 0.29
CA GLY A 116 4.91 -9.34 0.15
C GLY A 116 3.87 -8.24 0.34
N ILE A 117 2.63 -8.60 0.01
CA ILE A 117 1.44 -7.79 0.21
C ILE A 117 0.60 -8.49 1.28
N ILE A 118 0.38 -7.80 2.38
CA ILE A 118 -0.37 -8.25 3.55
C ILE A 118 -1.81 -7.73 3.39
N CYS A 119 -2.78 -8.59 3.66
CA CYS A 119 -4.20 -8.27 3.64
C CYS A 119 -4.97 -9.36 4.36
N ASP A 120 -6.10 -9.01 4.96
CA ASP A 120 -7.06 -9.99 5.48
C ASP A 120 -7.79 -10.71 4.33
N ALA A 121 -8.57 -11.75 4.64
CA ALA A 121 -9.22 -12.54 3.59
C ALA A 121 -10.18 -11.73 2.69
N PRO A 122 -11.05 -10.84 3.24
CA PRO A 122 -11.88 -9.94 2.44
C PRO A 122 -11.10 -8.97 1.53
N ALA A 123 -10.08 -8.27 2.05
CA ALA A 123 -9.27 -7.34 1.27
C ALA A 123 -8.45 -8.09 0.21
N ARG A 124 -7.92 -9.28 0.56
CA ARG A 124 -7.23 -10.16 -0.39
C ARG A 124 -8.15 -10.51 -1.55
N ALA A 125 -9.35 -11.03 -1.27
CA ALA A 125 -10.33 -11.41 -2.30
C ALA A 125 -10.65 -10.24 -3.24
N PHE A 126 -10.79 -9.03 -2.68
CA PHE A 126 -11.01 -7.82 -3.46
C PHE A 126 -9.84 -7.49 -4.40
N ILE A 127 -8.61 -7.43 -3.89
CA ILE A 127 -7.45 -7.01 -4.70
C ILE A 127 -7.04 -8.05 -5.74
N ILE A 128 -7.21 -9.35 -5.45
CA ILE A 128 -6.87 -10.43 -6.40
C ILE A 128 -8.04 -10.81 -7.32
N LYS A 129 -9.19 -10.15 -7.20
CA LYS A 129 -10.43 -10.47 -7.91
C LYS A 129 -10.86 -11.95 -7.81
N ARG A 130 -10.59 -12.62 -6.68
CA ARG A 130 -11.17 -13.93 -6.41
C ARG A 130 -12.55 -13.74 -5.76
N LYS A 131 -13.55 -14.51 -6.20
CA LYS A 131 -14.82 -14.60 -5.47
C LYS A 131 -14.50 -15.03 -4.03
N GLY A 132 -15.04 -14.31 -3.03
CA GLY A 132 -15.01 -14.77 -1.64
C GLY A 132 -15.66 -16.14 -1.52
N HIS A 133 -15.33 -16.90 -0.49
CA HIS A 133 -15.94 -18.20 -0.15
C HIS A 133 -17.42 -18.04 0.26
N THR A 134 -18.26 -17.55 -0.65
CA THR A 134 -19.72 -17.48 -0.55
C THR A 134 -20.39 -18.00 -1.82
N GLY A 135 -19.71 -18.89 -2.55
CA GLY A 135 -20.39 -19.77 -3.52
C GLY A 135 -21.18 -20.82 -2.76
N TYR A 136 -22.44 -21.05 -3.14
CA TYR A 136 -23.42 -21.96 -2.55
C TYR A 136 -23.05 -23.46 -2.62
N SER A 137 -21.76 -23.80 -2.61
CA SER A 137 -21.24 -25.16 -2.59
C SER A 137 -19.82 -25.13 -2.02
N GLY A 138 -19.72 -25.21 -0.70
CA GLY A 138 -18.49 -25.59 -0.01
C GLY A 138 -18.47 -27.10 0.17
N CYS A 139 -17.37 -27.76 -0.18
CA CYS A 139 -17.09 -29.14 0.23
C CYS A 139 -16.39 -29.14 1.57
#